data_AF-A0A380W6P4-F1
#
_entry.id   AF-A0A380W6P4-F1
#
_cell.length_a   1.000
_cell.length_b   1.000
_cell.length_c   1.000
_cell.angle_alpha   90.00
_cell.angle_beta   90.00
_cell.angle_gamma   90.00
#
_symmetry.space_group_name_H-M   'P 1'
#
loop_
_entity.id
_entity.type
_entity.pdbx_description
1 polymer ?
#
loop_
_entity_poly.entity_id
_entity_poly.type
_entity_poly.pdbx_seq_one_letter_code
_entity_poly.pdbx_strand_id
1 'polypeptide(L)'
;MRSLVLCSATLLVLSATPFAHAAECPGHPDALGTSRTLVVDPTEHPRIGTMQYPETLPLNDHEVVLTFDDGPLPKHTKPILDILAAQCVKATFFIVGQMANAYPQMVREVRDAGHTIGTHTQHHPLRMNRMSIEENEAEINEGIASTAAALGDPAQVAPFLRIPGLLRSSEVEDYLTSKGIQTWSADFPADDWHRISPARVTQLAISRLEAKGRGVLLLHDIQARTEKALPNILRELKARGYRIVHVVPATKDMPKTPTAPWQWHLHPVEPVQATADGMRFRFAPQPVRAANKTAAMATVPAMIQTSRKGDISALWWNMHADARAQDAAAALLSLSAASFQFSEDEPKSPYLKAASALPRE
;
A
#
# COMPACT_ATOMS: atom_id res chain seq x y z
N MET A 1 -12.61 -64.28 -31.35
CA MET A 1 -12.17 -63.72 -30.05
C MET A 1 -10.90 -62.91 -30.27
N ARG A 2 -10.95 -61.60 -30.03
CA ARG A 2 -9.85 -60.71 -29.55
C ARG A 2 -10.24 -59.26 -29.86
N SER A 3 -10.95 -58.63 -28.92
CA SER A 3 -11.19 -57.19 -28.91
C SER A 3 -9.94 -56.49 -28.36
N LEU A 4 -9.34 -55.57 -29.12
CA LEU A 4 -8.35 -54.64 -28.60
C LEU A 4 -9.09 -53.48 -27.89
N VAL A 5 -8.85 -53.35 -26.58
CA VAL A 5 -9.24 -52.18 -25.79
C VAL A 5 -8.09 -51.18 -25.88
N LEU A 6 -8.33 -50.02 -26.48
CA LEU A 6 -7.40 -48.91 -26.53
C LEU A 6 -7.58 -48.08 -25.25
N CYS A 7 -6.65 -48.18 -24.30
CA CYS A 7 -6.59 -47.28 -23.14
C CYS A 7 -5.97 -45.94 -23.56
N SER A 8 -6.78 -44.90 -23.67
CA SER A 8 -6.29 -43.52 -23.76
C SER A 8 -5.80 -43.07 -22.38
N ALA A 9 -4.48 -42.93 -22.22
CA ALA A 9 -3.89 -42.29 -21.06
C ALA A 9 -3.95 -40.76 -21.23
N THR A 10 -4.82 -40.11 -20.47
CA THR A 10 -4.92 -38.65 -20.40
C THR A 10 -3.72 -38.12 -19.61
N LEU A 11 -2.79 -37.46 -20.29
CA LEU A 11 -1.62 -36.83 -19.67
C LEU A 11 -2.10 -35.58 -18.90
N LEU A 12 -2.08 -35.63 -17.57
CA LEU A 12 -2.36 -34.49 -16.72
C LEU A 12 -1.14 -33.55 -16.73
N VAL A 13 -1.19 -32.48 -17.50
CA VAL A 13 -0.16 -31.43 -17.47
C VAL A 13 -0.39 -30.61 -16.21
N LEU A 14 0.40 -30.86 -15.16
CA LEU A 14 0.50 -29.95 -14.03
C LEU A 14 1.17 -28.66 -14.51
N SER A 15 0.38 -27.62 -14.69
CA SER A 15 0.87 -26.26 -14.87
C SER A 15 1.53 -25.80 -13.56
N ALA A 16 2.83 -26.07 -13.40
CA ALA A 16 3.62 -25.43 -12.35
C ALA A 16 3.67 -23.93 -12.68
N THR A 17 3.02 -23.11 -11.85
CA THR A 17 3.20 -21.66 -11.90
C THR A 17 4.68 -21.34 -11.66
N PRO A 18 5.37 -20.62 -12.56
CA PRO A 18 6.74 -20.23 -12.29
C PRO A 18 6.74 -19.28 -11.10
N PHE A 19 7.29 -19.71 -9.98
CA PHE A 19 7.71 -18.79 -8.92
C PHE A 19 8.72 -17.85 -9.55
N ALA A 20 8.34 -16.59 -9.77
CA ALA A 20 9.28 -15.54 -10.16
C ALA A 20 10.43 -15.55 -9.15
N HIS A 21 11.60 -16.03 -9.60
CA HIS A 21 12.81 -15.93 -8.80
C HIS A 21 13.14 -14.46 -8.64
N ALA A 22 13.46 -14.06 -7.40
CA ALA A 22 14.02 -12.75 -7.15
C ALA A 22 15.24 -12.56 -8.05
N ALA A 23 15.49 -11.33 -8.49
CA ALA A 23 16.65 -11.02 -9.33
C ALA A 23 17.92 -11.64 -8.72
N GLU A 24 18.76 -12.27 -9.56
CA GLU A 24 20.00 -12.90 -9.10
C GLU A 24 20.80 -11.90 -8.27
N CYS A 25 21.24 -12.34 -7.08
CA CYS A 25 22.07 -11.53 -6.17
C CYS A 25 23.47 -12.15 -6.11
N PRO A 26 24.40 -11.73 -6.99
CA PRO A 26 25.73 -12.33 -7.05
C PRO A 26 26.42 -12.29 -5.68
N GLY A 27 26.89 -13.44 -5.22
CA GLY A 27 27.57 -13.58 -3.93
C GLY A 27 26.66 -13.67 -2.70
N HIS A 28 25.33 -13.55 -2.86
CA HIS A 28 24.37 -13.61 -1.77
C HIS A 28 23.19 -14.55 -2.10
N PRO A 29 23.39 -15.88 -2.10
CA PRO A 29 22.34 -16.85 -2.43
C PRO A 29 21.14 -16.80 -1.47
N ASP A 30 21.34 -16.27 -0.27
CA ASP A 30 20.33 -16.07 0.75
C ASP A 30 19.72 -14.66 0.77
N ALA A 31 20.01 -13.81 -0.21
CA ALA A 31 19.38 -12.50 -0.30
C ALA A 31 17.86 -12.62 -0.49
N LEU A 32 17.10 -11.69 0.08
CA LEU A 32 15.65 -11.59 -0.15
C LEU A 32 15.34 -11.27 -1.62
N GLY A 33 16.09 -10.32 -2.20
CA GLY A 33 15.95 -9.83 -3.56
C GLY A 33 14.63 -9.07 -3.84
N THR A 34 14.60 -8.35 -4.95
CA THR A 34 13.36 -7.83 -5.54
C THR A 34 12.70 -8.92 -6.36
N SER A 35 11.45 -9.26 -6.05
CA SER A 35 10.71 -10.34 -6.70
C SER A 35 10.19 -9.98 -8.09
N ARG A 36 9.78 -8.72 -8.26
CA ARG A 36 9.33 -8.15 -9.54
C ARG A 36 9.38 -6.63 -9.52
N THR A 37 9.38 -6.07 -10.72
CA THR A 37 9.13 -4.64 -10.93
C THR A 37 7.67 -4.45 -11.31
N LEU A 38 6.98 -3.55 -10.62
CA LEU A 38 5.65 -3.06 -10.96
C LEU A 38 5.81 -1.72 -11.67
N VAL A 39 5.44 -1.69 -12.95
CA VAL A 39 5.48 -0.48 -13.78
C VAL A 39 4.13 0.20 -13.73
N VAL A 40 4.09 1.45 -13.27
CA VAL A 40 2.84 2.15 -12.92
C VAL A 40 2.63 3.37 -13.79
N ASP A 41 1.45 3.49 -14.39
CA ASP A 41 1.04 4.74 -15.01
C ASP A 41 0.50 5.68 -13.90
N PRO A 42 1.18 6.81 -13.61
CA PRO A 42 0.76 7.73 -12.56
C PRO A 42 -0.58 8.42 -12.85
N THR A 43 -1.04 8.43 -14.11
CA THR A 43 -2.26 9.14 -14.54
C THR A 43 -3.53 8.31 -14.41
N GLU A 44 -3.42 6.98 -14.36
CA GLU A 44 -4.59 6.09 -14.25
C GLU A 44 -5.12 5.99 -12.82
N HIS A 45 -4.21 5.98 -11.85
CA HIS A 45 -4.51 5.87 -10.43
C HIS A 45 -3.79 6.98 -9.68
N PRO A 46 -4.29 8.23 -9.73
CA PRO A 46 -3.52 9.41 -9.31
C PRO A 46 -3.30 9.49 -7.80
N ARG A 47 -3.97 8.67 -6.98
CA ARG A 47 -3.90 8.71 -5.51
C ARG A 47 -3.89 7.28 -4.97
N ILE A 48 -2.86 6.91 -4.21
CA ILE A 48 -2.69 5.54 -3.71
C ILE A 48 -2.22 5.50 -2.25
N GLY A 49 -2.62 4.43 -1.54
CA GLY A 49 -2.20 4.12 -0.18
C GLY A 49 -3.37 4.27 0.80
N THR A 50 -3.70 3.15 1.45
CA THR A 50 -4.91 2.98 2.25
C THR A 50 -4.96 3.76 3.56
N MET A 51 -3.87 4.43 3.95
CA MET A 51 -3.94 5.40 5.05
C MET A 51 -4.81 6.61 4.70
N GLN A 52 -5.00 6.92 3.40
CA GLN A 52 -5.70 8.13 2.98
C GLN A 52 -6.69 7.94 1.83
N TYR A 53 -6.55 6.87 1.04
CA TYR A 53 -7.28 6.68 -0.21
C TYR A 53 -7.90 5.26 -0.27
N PRO A 54 -8.98 5.09 -1.06
CA PRO A 54 -9.58 3.76 -1.24
C PRO A 54 -8.69 2.80 -2.05
N GLU A 55 -7.84 3.35 -2.92
CA GLU A 55 -6.95 2.57 -3.79
C GLU A 55 -5.52 2.50 -3.23
N THR A 56 -4.80 1.45 -3.58
CA THR A 56 -3.37 1.23 -3.34
C THR A 56 -2.76 0.46 -4.51
N LEU A 57 -1.45 0.21 -4.46
CA LEU A 57 -0.75 -0.53 -5.51
C LEU A 57 -1.34 -1.94 -5.69
N PRO A 58 -1.40 -2.44 -6.94
CA PRO A 58 -1.86 -3.79 -7.27
C PRO A 58 -0.82 -4.85 -6.91
N LEU A 59 -0.65 -5.02 -5.60
CA LEU A 59 0.23 -6.00 -4.99
C LEU A 59 -0.52 -7.32 -4.82
N ASN A 60 0.19 -8.42 -5.06
CA ASN A 60 -0.29 -9.76 -4.72
C ASN A 60 -0.22 -9.99 -3.21
N ASP A 61 -0.77 -11.12 -2.79
CA ASP A 61 -0.62 -11.54 -1.41
C ASP A 61 0.86 -11.74 -1.05
N HIS A 62 1.20 -11.36 0.17
CA HIS A 62 2.58 -11.38 0.67
C HIS A 62 3.55 -10.52 -0.16
N GLU A 63 3.09 -9.44 -0.80
CA GLU A 63 3.95 -8.45 -1.44
C GLU A 63 4.02 -7.15 -0.64
N VAL A 64 5.22 -6.57 -0.55
CA VAL A 64 5.46 -5.31 0.15
C VAL A 64 6.35 -4.40 -0.69
N VAL A 65 6.05 -3.10 -0.67
CA VAL A 65 6.88 -2.05 -1.25
C VAL A 65 7.53 -1.27 -0.12
N LEU A 66 8.86 -1.13 -0.14
CA LEU A 66 9.59 -0.33 0.83
C LEU A 66 9.70 1.11 0.33
N THR A 67 9.31 2.07 1.18
CA THR A 67 9.43 3.49 0.88
C THR A 67 10.16 4.24 2.00
N PHE A 68 10.99 5.21 1.62
CA PHE A 68 11.78 6.03 2.54
C PHE A 68 11.55 7.52 2.27
N ASP A 69 11.16 8.26 3.31
CA ASP A 69 10.90 9.71 3.24
C ASP A 69 12.01 10.54 3.92
N ASP A 70 11.99 11.84 3.63
CA ASP A 70 12.78 12.94 4.21
C ASP A 70 14.23 13.07 3.75
N GLY A 71 14.75 12.04 3.07
CA GLY A 71 16.13 11.97 2.65
C GLY A 71 16.54 12.90 1.51
N PRO A 72 17.84 12.84 1.14
CA PRO A 72 18.83 11.96 1.75
C PRO A 72 19.61 12.65 2.87
N LEU A 73 19.98 11.89 3.90
CA LEU A 73 20.96 12.29 4.91
C LEU A 73 22.11 11.27 4.93
N PRO A 74 23.31 11.59 4.38
CA PRO A 74 24.37 10.62 4.15
C PRO A 74 24.73 9.71 5.32
N LYS A 75 24.64 10.24 6.55
CA LYS A 75 24.89 9.50 7.79
C LYS A 75 24.01 8.25 7.95
N HIS A 76 22.79 8.26 7.42
CA HIS A 76 21.79 7.20 7.58
C HIS A 76 21.36 6.61 6.22
N THR A 77 21.18 7.43 5.19
CA THR A 77 20.86 6.96 3.83
C THR A 77 21.91 6.00 3.29
N LYS A 78 23.21 6.28 3.46
CA LYS A 78 24.26 5.42 2.91
C LYS A 78 24.27 4.01 3.55
N PRO A 79 24.26 3.87 4.89
CA PRO A 79 24.08 2.56 5.51
C PRO A 79 22.79 1.84 5.09
N ILE A 80 21.68 2.56 4.90
CA ILE A 80 20.43 1.98 4.41
C ILE A 80 20.60 1.41 2.99
N LEU A 81 21.25 2.16 2.08
CA LEU A 81 21.56 1.66 0.74
C LEU A 81 22.45 0.40 0.79
N ASP A 82 23.44 0.36 1.68
CA ASP A 82 24.31 -0.80 1.85
C ASP A 82 23.54 -2.04 2.33
N ILE A 83 22.60 -1.86 3.26
CA ILE A 83 21.71 -2.93 3.75
C ILE A 83 20.80 -3.45 2.62
N LEU A 84 20.22 -2.56 1.83
CA LEU A 84 19.37 -2.92 0.68
C LEU A 84 20.17 -3.64 -0.40
N ALA A 85 21.39 -3.16 -0.70
CA ALA A 85 22.30 -3.78 -1.67
C ALA A 85 22.73 -5.18 -1.25
N ALA A 86 23.05 -5.40 0.04
CA ALA A 86 23.38 -6.71 0.58
C ALA A 86 22.23 -7.73 0.51
N GLN A 87 21.00 -7.25 0.25
CA GLN A 87 19.82 -8.08 0.03
C GLN A 87 19.30 -8.01 -1.41
N CYS A 88 20.00 -7.32 -2.33
CA CYS A 88 19.55 -7.04 -3.69
C CYS A 88 18.10 -6.53 -3.78
N VAL A 89 17.70 -5.71 -2.81
CA VAL A 89 16.36 -5.13 -2.70
C VAL A 89 16.37 -3.71 -3.27
N LYS A 90 15.41 -3.41 -4.14
CA LYS A 90 15.08 -2.06 -4.58
C LYS A 90 13.89 -1.51 -3.81
N ALA A 91 13.79 -0.19 -3.75
CA ALA A 91 12.87 0.58 -2.92
C ALA A 91 12.55 1.92 -3.60
N THR A 92 11.62 2.68 -3.04
CA THR A 92 11.30 4.05 -3.48
C THR A 92 11.72 5.05 -2.42
N PHE A 93 12.42 6.12 -2.81
CA PHE A 93 12.85 7.20 -1.94
C PHE A 93 12.11 8.48 -2.33
N PHE A 94 11.42 9.11 -1.38
CA PHE A 94 10.78 10.41 -1.55
C PHE A 94 11.70 11.50 -1.00
N ILE A 95 12.34 12.22 -1.91
CA ILE A 95 13.44 13.14 -1.60
C ILE A 95 12.92 14.54 -1.31
N VAL A 96 13.38 15.13 -0.20
CA VAL A 96 13.15 16.55 0.09
C VAL A 96 14.14 17.39 -0.70
N GLY A 97 13.67 18.41 -1.42
CA GLY A 97 14.49 19.21 -2.32
C GLY A 97 15.65 19.94 -1.62
N GLN A 98 15.44 20.46 -0.41
CA GLN A 98 16.51 21.03 0.42
C GLN A 98 17.62 20.01 0.70
N MET A 99 17.27 18.75 0.94
CA MET A 99 18.23 17.67 1.18
C MET A 99 18.94 17.27 -0.11
N ALA A 100 18.24 17.28 -1.25
CA ALA A 100 18.85 17.07 -2.57
C ALA A 100 19.91 18.15 -2.88
N ASN A 101 19.63 19.41 -2.56
CA ASN A 101 20.58 20.51 -2.71
C ASN A 101 21.79 20.37 -1.79
N ALA A 102 21.58 19.94 -0.55
CA ALA A 102 22.66 19.74 0.42
C ALA A 102 23.54 18.52 0.09
N TYR A 103 22.95 17.45 -0.44
CA TYR A 103 23.62 16.16 -0.65
C TYR A 103 23.35 15.58 -2.05
N PRO A 104 23.68 16.29 -3.14
CA PRO A 104 23.33 15.87 -4.49
C PRO A 104 24.05 14.58 -4.90
N GLN A 105 25.24 14.31 -4.33
CA GLN A 105 25.92 13.03 -4.53
C GLN A 105 25.12 11.86 -3.97
N MET A 106 24.51 12.00 -2.79
CA MET A 106 23.73 10.94 -2.18
C MET A 106 22.47 10.62 -2.99
N VAL A 107 21.81 11.64 -3.58
CA VAL A 107 20.70 11.45 -4.53
C VAL A 107 21.15 10.60 -5.73
N ARG A 108 22.33 10.87 -6.30
CA ARG A 108 22.89 10.08 -7.39
C ARG A 108 23.25 8.65 -6.97
N GLU A 109 23.77 8.46 -5.76
CA GLU A 109 24.03 7.12 -5.22
C GLU A 109 22.75 6.29 -5.07
N VAL A 110 21.63 6.91 -4.64
CA VAL A 110 20.30 6.26 -4.61
C VAL A 110 19.87 5.82 -6.03
N ARG A 111 20.03 6.70 -7.03
CA ARG A 111 19.72 6.40 -8.43
C ARG A 111 20.62 5.28 -8.98
N ASP A 112 21.93 5.39 -8.77
CA ASP A 112 22.92 4.46 -9.32
C ASP A 112 22.79 3.07 -8.67
N ALA A 113 22.27 3.01 -7.45
CA ALA A 113 21.83 1.77 -6.81
C ALA A 113 20.50 1.23 -7.35
N GLY A 114 19.87 1.87 -8.34
CA GLY A 114 18.69 1.39 -9.06
C GLY A 114 17.37 1.55 -8.31
N HIS A 115 17.32 2.42 -7.30
CA HIS A 115 16.07 2.72 -6.58
C HIS A 115 15.23 3.75 -7.36
N THR A 116 13.93 3.78 -7.08
CA THR A 116 13.05 4.80 -7.63
C THR A 116 13.13 6.06 -6.79
N ILE A 117 13.22 7.22 -7.43
CA ILE A 117 13.27 8.52 -6.76
C ILE A 117 12.00 9.30 -7.08
N GLY A 118 11.14 9.48 -6.08
CA GLY A 118 10.05 10.45 -6.09
C GLY A 118 10.43 11.69 -5.26
N THR A 119 9.50 12.61 -5.08
CA THR A 119 9.75 13.87 -4.38
C THR A 119 8.88 14.04 -3.13
N HIS A 120 9.39 14.83 -2.18
CA HIS A 120 8.75 15.08 -0.89
C HIS A 120 8.71 16.58 -0.56
N THR A 121 8.40 17.41 -1.56
CA THR A 121 8.45 18.88 -1.53
C THR A 121 9.85 19.47 -1.34
N GLN A 122 9.95 20.79 -1.35
CA GLN A 122 11.22 21.50 -1.19
C GLN A 122 11.68 21.53 0.27
N HIS A 123 10.81 21.96 1.19
CA HIS A 123 11.16 22.22 2.59
C HIS A 123 10.41 21.36 3.61
N HIS A 124 9.60 20.41 3.14
CA HIS A 124 8.80 19.53 4.00
C HIS A 124 7.86 20.30 4.98
N PRO A 125 6.97 21.19 4.50
CA PRO A 125 6.07 21.92 5.37
C PRO A 125 4.97 21.01 5.96
N LEU A 126 4.93 20.89 7.29
CA LEU A 126 3.86 20.19 8.03
C LEU A 126 2.57 21.02 8.15
N ARG A 127 2.17 21.67 7.05
CA ARG A 127 0.98 22.52 6.98
C ARG A 127 0.41 22.65 5.57
N MET A 128 0.78 21.78 4.62
CA MET A 128 0.35 21.88 3.21
C MET A 128 -1.18 21.99 3.06
N ASN A 129 -1.94 21.27 3.88
CA ASN A 129 -3.40 21.34 3.93
C ASN A 129 -4.00 22.69 4.37
N ARG A 130 -3.16 23.64 4.79
CA ARG A 130 -3.54 24.99 5.26
C ARG A 130 -2.81 26.11 4.52
N MET A 131 -1.92 25.75 3.60
CA MET A 131 -1.19 26.67 2.75
C MET A 131 -2.08 27.13 1.59
N SER A 132 -1.78 28.30 1.02
CA SER A 132 -2.42 28.66 -0.25
C SER A 132 -1.99 27.68 -1.35
N ILE A 133 -2.77 27.60 -2.43
CA ILE A 133 -2.40 26.73 -3.54
C ILE A 133 -1.06 27.18 -4.15
N GLU A 134 -0.81 28.48 -4.25
CA GLU A 134 0.43 29.04 -4.78
C GLU A 134 1.65 28.65 -3.92
N GLU A 135 1.54 28.69 -2.60
CA GLU A 135 2.61 28.23 -1.70
C GLU A 135 2.86 26.72 -1.89
N ASN A 136 1.80 25.91 -2.02
CA ASN A 136 1.93 24.47 -2.24
C ASN A 136 2.56 24.14 -3.61
N GLU A 137 2.16 24.86 -4.67
CA GLU A 137 2.75 24.70 -6.00
C GLU A 137 4.24 25.04 -5.99
N ALA A 138 4.64 26.11 -5.30
CA ALA A 138 6.05 26.47 -5.16
C ALA A 138 6.84 25.34 -4.47
N GLU A 139 6.36 24.84 -3.34
CA GLU A 139 6.99 23.72 -2.61
C GLU A 139 7.14 22.45 -3.44
N ILE A 140 6.12 22.11 -4.23
CA ILE A 140 6.14 20.94 -5.10
C ILE A 140 7.14 21.13 -6.24
N ASN A 141 7.02 22.25 -6.97
CA ASN A 141 7.82 22.51 -8.17
C ASN A 141 9.30 22.72 -7.84
N GLU A 142 9.61 23.45 -6.77
CA GLU A 142 10.98 23.66 -6.33
C GLU A 142 11.61 22.35 -5.83
N GLY A 143 10.84 21.50 -5.14
CA GLY A 143 11.28 20.18 -4.70
C GLY A 143 11.64 19.27 -5.88
N ILE A 144 10.80 19.26 -6.92
CA ILE A 144 11.06 18.55 -8.17
C ILE A 144 12.29 19.11 -8.87
N ALA A 145 12.39 20.43 -9.00
CA ALA A 145 13.53 21.09 -9.66
C ALA A 145 14.86 20.80 -8.95
N SER A 146 14.90 20.90 -7.61
CA SER A 146 16.09 20.61 -6.81
C SER A 146 16.52 19.15 -6.94
N THR A 147 15.56 18.22 -6.90
CA THR A 147 15.84 16.79 -7.05
C THR A 147 16.34 16.46 -8.46
N ALA A 148 15.70 17.02 -9.50
CA ALA A 148 16.13 16.88 -10.88
C ALA A 148 17.54 17.45 -11.11
N ALA A 149 17.85 18.61 -10.53
CA ALA A 149 19.17 19.23 -10.61
C ALA A 149 20.25 18.35 -9.96
N ALA A 150 19.96 17.73 -8.81
CA ALA A 150 20.88 16.79 -8.16
C ALA A 150 21.17 15.54 -9.01
N LEU A 151 20.16 15.05 -9.73
CA LEU A 151 20.26 13.89 -10.63
C LEU A 151 20.96 14.24 -11.95
N GLY A 152 20.88 15.49 -12.40
CA GLY A 152 21.41 15.95 -13.69
C GLY A 152 20.54 15.61 -14.90
N ASP A 153 19.41 14.93 -14.69
CA ASP A 153 18.43 14.58 -15.71
C ASP A 153 17.02 14.54 -15.08
N PRO A 154 16.10 15.46 -15.45
CA PRO A 154 14.73 15.47 -14.94
C PRO A 154 13.95 14.17 -15.21
N ALA A 155 14.28 13.43 -16.26
CA ALA A 155 13.60 12.16 -16.58
C ALA A 155 13.87 11.05 -15.53
N GLN A 156 14.87 11.24 -14.66
CA GLN A 156 15.20 10.33 -13.55
C GLN A 156 14.34 10.59 -12.31
N VAL A 157 13.57 11.68 -12.25
CA VAL A 157 12.59 11.92 -11.19
C VAL A 157 11.30 11.22 -11.59
N ALA A 158 10.91 10.20 -10.83
CA ALA A 158 9.62 9.57 -11.02
C ALA A 158 8.51 10.58 -10.72
N PRO A 159 7.42 10.62 -11.50
CA PRO A 159 6.23 11.46 -11.25
C PRO A 159 5.41 10.94 -10.07
N PHE A 160 6.08 10.71 -8.95
CA PHE A 160 5.55 10.25 -7.68
C PHE A 160 5.89 11.29 -6.62
N LEU A 161 4.87 11.74 -5.89
CA LEU A 161 5.05 12.66 -4.77
C LEU A 161 4.32 12.14 -3.55
N ARG A 162 4.96 12.18 -2.39
CA ARG A 162 4.30 12.01 -1.10
C ARG A 162 4.18 13.37 -0.42
N ILE A 163 3.02 13.68 0.13
CA ILE A 163 2.77 14.96 0.80
C ILE A 163 3.31 14.89 2.24
N PRO A 164 4.19 15.83 2.68
CA PRO A 164 4.72 15.91 4.04
C PRO A 164 3.69 15.69 5.15
N GLY A 165 4.03 14.79 6.07
CA GLY A 165 3.15 14.41 7.19
C GLY A 165 1.79 13.85 6.77
N LEU A 166 1.62 13.50 5.50
CA LEU A 166 0.33 13.14 4.90
C LEU A 166 -0.72 14.25 5.05
N LEU A 167 -0.30 15.51 5.25
CA LEU A 167 -1.19 16.66 5.48
C LEU A 167 -1.68 17.26 4.16
N ARG A 168 -2.68 16.61 3.57
CA ARG A 168 -3.25 16.91 2.25
C ARG A 168 -4.46 17.86 2.26
N SER A 169 -4.73 18.49 1.12
CA SER A 169 -6.02 19.09 0.76
C SER A 169 -6.40 18.71 -0.68
N SER A 170 -7.68 18.89 -1.04
CA SER A 170 -8.16 18.59 -2.40
C SER A 170 -7.44 19.43 -3.46
N GLU A 171 -7.15 20.69 -3.18
CA GLU A 171 -6.49 21.61 -4.10
C GLU A 171 -5.07 21.12 -4.47
N VAL A 172 -4.31 20.63 -3.48
CA VAL A 172 -2.96 20.08 -3.69
C VAL A 172 -3.02 18.78 -4.50
N GLU A 173 -3.98 17.90 -4.18
CA GLU A 173 -4.16 16.64 -4.90
C GLU A 173 -4.60 16.85 -6.35
N ASP A 174 -5.51 17.80 -6.59
CA ASP A 174 -6.00 18.16 -7.92
C ASP A 174 -4.87 18.78 -8.74
N TYR A 175 -4.02 19.61 -8.11
CA TYR A 175 -2.81 20.11 -8.75
C TYR A 175 -1.88 18.98 -9.20
N LEU A 176 -1.52 18.06 -8.30
CA LEU A 176 -0.65 16.92 -8.62
C LEU A 176 -1.25 16.07 -9.75
N THR A 177 -2.55 15.80 -9.68
CA THR A 177 -3.30 15.10 -10.73
C THR A 177 -3.19 15.83 -12.08
N SER A 178 -3.36 17.15 -12.10
CA SER A 178 -3.25 17.96 -13.32
C SER A 178 -1.85 17.95 -13.95
N LYS A 179 -0.81 17.68 -13.14
CA LYS A 179 0.57 17.53 -13.58
C LYS A 179 0.94 16.08 -13.95
N GLY A 180 0.00 15.14 -13.83
CA GLY A 180 0.27 13.72 -14.03
C GLY A 180 1.19 13.13 -12.96
N ILE A 181 1.23 13.74 -11.77
CA ILE A 181 2.02 13.28 -10.63
C ILE A 181 1.12 12.44 -9.73
N GLN A 182 1.48 11.17 -9.52
CA GLN A 182 0.77 10.30 -8.60
C GLN A 182 1.07 10.70 -7.16
N THR A 183 0.00 10.91 -6.38
CA THR A 183 0.08 11.19 -4.95
C THR A 183 0.16 9.88 -4.18
N TRP A 184 1.29 9.67 -3.51
CA TRP A 184 1.54 8.50 -2.68
C TRP A 184 1.25 8.81 -1.23
N SER A 185 0.35 8.04 -0.63
CA SER A 185 0.32 7.79 0.81
C SER A 185 1.16 6.54 1.12
N ALA A 186 0.84 5.87 2.21
CA ALA A 186 1.30 4.52 2.52
C ALA A 186 0.11 3.64 2.91
N ASP A 187 0.32 2.34 3.03
CA ASP A 187 -0.68 1.45 3.59
C ASP A 187 -0.52 1.32 5.10
N PHE A 188 0.72 1.34 5.58
CA PHE A 188 1.04 1.30 7.00
C PHE A 188 2.43 1.90 7.29
N PRO A 189 2.61 2.59 8.42
CA PRO A 189 3.91 3.06 8.87
C PRO A 189 4.61 2.10 9.83
N ALA A 190 5.92 2.23 9.98
CA ALA A 190 6.67 1.62 11.08
C ALA A 190 6.86 2.54 12.32
N ASP A 191 6.33 3.77 12.26
CA ASP A 191 6.43 4.80 13.31
C ASP A 191 7.86 5.19 13.70
N ASP A 192 8.79 5.06 12.76
CA ASP A 192 10.22 5.30 12.95
C ASP A 192 10.61 6.79 13.11
N TRP A 193 9.68 7.72 12.89
CA TRP A 193 9.84 9.12 13.27
C TRP A 193 9.63 9.36 14.78
N HIS A 194 8.93 8.44 15.48
CA HIS A 194 8.75 8.52 16.92
C HIS A 194 9.98 8.02 17.69
N ARG A 195 10.16 8.50 18.92
CA ARG A 195 11.18 8.05 19.90
C ARG A 195 10.92 6.63 20.42
N ILE A 196 11.00 5.65 19.53
CA ILE A 196 10.89 4.22 19.79
C ILE A 196 12.19 3.47 19.44
N SER A 197 12.36 2.27 19.99
CA SER A 197 13.54 1.43 19.72
C SER A 197 13.50 0.81 18.32
N PRO A 198 14.66 0.44 17.72
CA PRO A 198 14.69 -0.28 16.45
C PRO A 198 13.87 -1.58 16.47
N ALA A 199 13.88 -2.31 17.60
CA ALA A 199 13.07 -3.51 17.76
C ALA A 199 11.57 -3.22 17.69
N ARG A 200 11.12 -2.08 18.26
CA ARG A 200 9.72 -1.66 18.16
C ARG A 200 9.35 -1.24 16.73
N VAL A 201 10.25 -0.59 16.00
CA VAL A 201 10.06 -0.29 14.57
C VAL A 201 9.86 -1.57 13.77
N THR A 202 10.73 -2.58 13.95
CA THR A 202 10.56 -3.89 13.31
C THR A 202 9.22 -4.53 13.67
N GLN A 203 8.86 -4.55 14.94
CA GLN A 203 7.60 -5.12 15.40
C GLN A 203 6.38 -4.45 14.75
N LEU A 204 6.36 -3.11 14.71
CA LEU A 204 5.26 -2.36 14.11
C LEU A 204 5.17 -2.61 12.60
N ALA A 205 6.31 -2.56 11.89
CA ALA A 205 6.36 -2.83 10.45
C ALA A 205 5.77 -4.22 10.12
N ILE A 206 6.21 -5.26 10.82
CA ILE A 206 5.78 -6.65 10.55
C ILE A 206 4.32 -6.87 10.95
N SER A 207 3.92 -6.49 12.17
CA SER A 207 2.55 -6.72 12.65
C SER A 207 1.48 -6.01 11.80
N ARG A 208 1.78 -4.80 11.30
CA ARG A 208 0.85 -4.02 10.48
C ARG A 208 0.80 -4.55 9.05
N LEU A 209 1.94 -5.03 8.52
CA LEU A 209 1.97 -5.75 7.25
C LEU A 209 1.15 -7.05 7.33
N GLU A 210 1.30 -7.85 8.38
CA GLU A 210 0.54 -9.10 8.56
C GLU A 210 -0.96 -8.85 8.66
N ALA A 211 -1.37 -7.82 9.41
CA ALA A 211 -2.77 -7.42 9.49
C ALA A 211 -3.39 -7.03 8.14
N LYS A 212 -2.56 -6.58 7.18
CA LYS A 212 -2.99 -6.15 5.84
C LYS A 212 -2.74 -7.21 4.76
N GLY A 213 -1.85 -8.17 4.99
CA GLY A 213 -1.40 -9.19 4.03
C GLY A 213 -0.47 -8.68 2.93
N ARG A 214 -0.46 -7.37 2.66
CA ARG A 214 0.37 -6.69 1.64
C ARG A 214 0.38 -5.17 1.86
N GLY A 215 1.23 -4.44 1.16
CA GLY A 215 1.09 -2.99 1.04
C GLY A 215 2.40 -2.20 0.92
N VAL A 216 2.26 -0.88 0.95
CA VAL A 216 3.34 0.11 0.97
C VAL A 216 3.74 0.42 2.41
N LEU A 217 4.97 0.05 2.78
CA LEU A 217 5.55 0.33 4.08
C LEU A 217 6.26 1.71 4.06
N LEU A 218 5.86 2.60 4.98
CA LEU A 218 6.48 3.90 5.21
C LEU A 218 7.59 3.82 6.27
N LEU A 219 8.79 4.28 5.88
CA LEU A 219 10.00 4.47 6.68
C LEU A 219 10.63 5.84 6.34
N HIS A 220 11.66 6.23 7.09
CA HIS A 220 12.41 7.47 6.91
C HIS A 220 13.92 7.18 6.91
N ASP A 221 14.64 7.56 5.87
CA ASP A 221 16.09 7.27 5.73
C ASP A 221 16.99 8.29 6.44
N ILE A 222 16.41 9.24 7.15
CA ILE A 222 17.12 10.18 8.03
C ILE A 222 17.25 9.66 9.47
N GLN A 223 16.68 8.49 9.78
CA GLN A 223 16.55 7.99 11.15
C GLN A 223 17.53 6.84 11.44
N ALA A 224 18.38 7.03 12.45
CA ALA A 224 19.28 5.98 12.96
C ALA A 224 18.56 4.69 13.41
N ARG A 225 17.28 4.81 13.80
CA ARG A 225 16.50 3.64 14.23
C ARG A 225 16.00 2.81 13.05
N THR A 226 15.73 3.45 11.91
CA THR A 226 15.36 2.79 10.66
C THR A 226 16.53 2.00 10.12
N GLU A 227 17.71 2.64 10.06
CA GLU A 227 18.98 1.98 9.75
C GLU A 227 19.18 0.70 10.58
N LYS A 228 18.97 0.77 11.91
CA LYS A 228 19.15 -0.38 12.82
C LYS A 228 18.02 -1.42 12.75
N ALA A 229 16.81 -1.01 12.36
CA ALA A 229 15.66 -1.91 12.28
C ALA A 229 15.60 -2.66 10.95
N LEU A 230 16.10 -2.05 9.88
CA LEU A 230 15.95 -2.54 8.51
C LEU A 230 16.50 -3.98 8.31
N PRO A 231 17.67 -4.38 8.83
CA PRO A 231 18.15 -5.75 8.70
C PRO A 231 17.17 -6.78 9.29
N ASN A 232 16.55 -6.45 10.44
CA ASN A 232 15.55 -7.31 11.07
C ASN A 232 14.23 -7.31 10.30
N ILE A 233 13.81 -6.17 9.75
CA ILE A 233 12.62 -6.11 8.88
C ILE A 233 12.82 -7.04 7.69
N LEU A 234 13.91 -6.92 6.95
CA LEU A 234 14.18 -7.76 5.76
C LEU A 234 14.27 -9.25 6.12
N ARG A 235 14.90 -9.59 7.24
CA ARG A 235 14.96 -10.97 7.76
C ARG A 235 13.57 -11.53 8.07
N GLU A 236 12.72 -10.76 8.75
CA GLU A 236 11.36 -11.18 9.09
C GLU A 236 10.47 -11.30 7.85
N LEU A 237 10.61 -10.39 6.88
CA LEU A 237 9.91 -10.50 5.59
C LEU A 237 10.27 -11.81 4.89
N LYS A 238 11.56 -12.13 4.79
CA LYS A 238 12.02 -13.40 4.21
C LYS A 238 11.45 -14.61 4.96
N ALA A 239 11.57 -14.61 6.29
CA ALA A 239 11.13 -15.73 7.13
C ALA A 239 9.61 -15.99 7.04
N ARG A 240 8.82 -14.95 6.77
CA ARG A 240 7.36 -15.01 6.66
C ARG A 240 6.86 -15.13 5.21
N GLY A 241 7.76 -15.31 4.25
CA GLY A 241 7.39 -15.50 2.84
C GLY A 241 6.95 -14.23 2.11
N TYR A 242 7.21 -13.04 2.67
CA TYR A 242 6.97 -11.78 1.97
C TYR A 242 7.99 -11.54 0.86
N ARG A 243 7.55 -10.87 -0.20
CA ARG A 243 8.33 -10.55 -1.38
C ARG A 243 8.38 -9.04 -1.59
N ILE A 244 9.56 -8.51 -1.92
CA ILE A 244 9.71 -7.09 -2.20
C ILE A 244 9.34 -6.79 -3.66
N VAL A 245 8.43 -5.85 -3.86
CA VAL A 245 8.11 -5.28 -5.16
C VAL A 245 8.79 -3.93 -5.33
N HIS A 246 9.47 -3.73 -6.45
CA HIS A 246 10.03 -2.44 -6.83
C HIS A 246 9.05 -1.72 -7.76
N VAL A 247 8.82 -0.44 -7.55
CA VAL A 247 7.82 0.31 -8.31
C VAL A 247 8.50 1.37 -9.14
N VAL A 248 8.26 1.38 -10.45
CA VAL A 248 8.82 2.35 -11.39
C VAL A 248 7.69 3.00 -12.21
N PRO A 249 7.83 4.25 -12.67
CA PRO A 249 6.84 4.85 -13.54
C PRO A 249 6.89 4.23 -14.95
N ALA A 250 5.74 4.17 -15.62
CA ALA A 250 5.68 3.82 -17.03
C ALA A 250 6.41 4.87 -17.88
N THR A 251 7.12 4.40 -18.89
CA THR A 251 7.77 5.25 -19.90
C THR A 251 7.39 4.73 -21.29
N LYS A 252 7.78 5.48 -22.33
CA LYS A 252 7.57 5.04 -23.72
C LYS A 252 8.18 3.66 -24.00
N ASP A 253 9.33 3.37 -23.39
CA ASP A 253 10.08 2.13 -23.60
C ASP A 253 9.78 1.05 -22.55
N MET A 254 9.06 1.42 -21.48
CA MET A 254 8.65 0.53 -20.39
C MET A 254 7.15 0.71 -20.12
N PRO A 255 6.27 0.00 -20.86
CA PRO A 255 4.84 0.14 -20.69
C PRO A 255 4.37 -0.35 -19.31
N LYS A 256 3.26 0.22 -18.83
CA LYS A 256 2.66 -0.15 -17.55
C LYS A 256 2.40 -1.66 -17.44
N THR A 257 2.49 -2.19 -16.23
CA THR A 257 2.07 -3.56 -15.93
C THR A 257 0.55 -3.67 -16.13
N PRO A 258 0.05 -4.63 -16.94
CA PRO A 258 -1.38 -4.84 -17.10
C PRO A 258 -2.04 -5.18 -15.77
N THR A 259 -3.08 -4.44 -15.41
CA THR A 259 -3.84 -4.61 -14.17
C THR A 259 -5.32 -4.42 -14.45
N ALA A 260 -6.16 -5.03 -13.63
CA ALA A 260 -7.60 -4.81 -13.59
C ALA A 260 -7.96 -3.86 -12.43
N PRO A 261 -9.04 -3.06 -12.53
CA PRO A 261 -9.39 -2.07 -11.52
C PRO A 261 -9.52 -2.62 -10.09
N TRP A 262 -10.03 -3.84 -9.95
CA TRP A 262 -10.21 -4.49 -8.64
C TRP A 262 -8.88 -4.82 -7.95
N GLN A 263 -7.77 -4.95 -8.69
CA GLN A 263 -6.46 -5.24 -8.12
C GLN A 263 -5.88 -4.05 -7.34
N TRP A 264 -6.36 -2.84 -7.58
CA TRP A 264 -5.91 -1.61 -6.91
C TRP A 264 -6.53 -1.39 -5.53
N HIS A 265 -7.21 -2.39 -4.98
CA HIS A 265 -7.77 -2.33 -3.64
C HIS A 265 -7.00 -3.29 -2.73
N LEU A 266 -6.81 -2.92 -1.47
CA LEU A 266 -6.05 -3.74 -0.51
C LEU A 266 -6.66 -5.14 -0.31
N HIS A 267 -7.99 -5.22 -0.34
CA HIS A 267 -8.73 -6.48 -0.33
C HIS A 267 -9.50 -6.61 -1.65
N PRO A 268 -8.82 -7.06 -2.72
CA PRO A 268 -9.44 -7.21 -4.02
C PRO A 268 -10.56 -8.25 -3.96
N VAL A 269 -11.77 -7.86 -4.36
CA VAL A 269 -12.84 -8.82 -4.64
C VAL A 269 -12.81 -9.07 -6.13
N GLU A 270 -12.31 -10.23 -6.54
CA GLU A 270 -12.33 -10.62 -7.94
C GLU A 270 -13.79 -10.66 -8.41
N PRO A 271 -14.14 -9.96 -9.51
CA PRO A 271 -15.50 -9.97 -10.00
C PRO A 271 -15.87 -11.41 -10.37
N VAL A 272 -16.98 -11.90 -9.83
CA VAL A 272 -17.52 -13.23 -10.14
C VAL A 272 -17.65 -13.31 -11.66
N GLN A 273 -16.83 -14.15 -12.30
CA GLN A 273 -17.00 -14.45 -13.71
C GLN A 273 -18.38 -15.09 -13.85
N ALA A 274 -19.32 -14.36 -14.44
CA ALA A 274 -20.59 -14.92 -14.84
C ALA A 274 -20.28 -15.98 -15.92
N THR A 275 -20.13 -17.23 -15.50
CA THR A 275 -20.05 -18.34 -16.45
C THR A 275 -21.37 -18.36 -17.19
N ALA A 276 -21.32 -18.42 -18.52
CA ALA A 276 -22.52 -18.45 -19.37
C ALA A 276 -23.49 -19.60 -19.03
N ASP A 277 -23.04 -20.60 -18.26
CA ASP A 277 -23.87 -21.68 -17.74
C ASP A 277 -24.88 -21.26 -16.66
N GLY A 278 -24.65 -20.14 -15.96
CA GLY A 278 -25.58 -19.60 -14.96
C GLY A 278 -26.79 -18.86 -15.54
N MET A 279 -26.73 -18.48 -16.82
CA MET A 279 -27.81 -17.72 -17.50
C MET A 279 -28.78 -18.64 -18.26
N ARG A 280 -28.93 -19.92 -17.88
CA ARG A 280 -30.08 -20.72 -18.31
C ARG A 280 -31.27 -20.36 -17.42
N PHE A 281 -31.92 -19.24 -17.74
CA PHE A 281 -33.28 -18.97 -17.26
C PHE A 281 -34.15 -20.20 -17.56
N ARG A 282 -34.62 -20.87 -16.50
CA ARG A 282 -35.71 -21.86 -16.59
C ARG A 282 -37.01 -21.13 -16.90
N PHE A 283 -37.18 -20.66 -18.14
CA PHE A 283 -38.50 -20.49 -18.71
C PHE A 283 -38.96 -21.86 -19.19
N ALA A 284 -39.43 -22.68 -18.24
CA ALA A 284 -40.29 -23.80 -18.59
C ALA A 284 -41.62 -23.19 -19.07
N PRO A 285 -42.08 -23.43 -20.31
CA PRO A 285 -43.42 -23.05 -20.70
C PRO A 285 -44.40 -23.86 -19.86
N GLN A 286 -45.26 -23.19 -19.09
CA GLN A 286 -46.39 -23.89 -18.46
C GLN A 286 -47.31 -24.43 -19.56
N PRO A 287 -47.78 -25.69 -19.45
CA PRO A 287 -48.77 -26.20 -20.38
C PRO A 287 -50.09 -25.46 -20.15
N VAL A 288 -50.61 -24.85 -21.21
CA VAL A 288 -51.93 -24.25 -21.25
C VAL A 288 -52.97 -25.34 -20.98
N ARG A 289 -53.59 -25.31 -19.80
CA ARG A 289 -54.77 -26.13 -19.51
C ARG A 289 -55.99 -25.50 -20.17
N ALA A 290 -56.61 -26.27 -21.06
CA ALA A 290 -57.86 -25.92 -21.72
C ALA A 290 -58.97 -25.60 -20.71
N ALA A 291 -59.67 -24.50 -20.95
CA ALA A 291 -60.82 -24.06 -20.17
C ALA A 291 -62.00 -25.03 -20.38
N ASN A 292 -62.62 -25.46 -19.28
CA ASN A 292 -64.01 -25.90 -19.29
C ASN A 292 -64.83 -24.95 -18.40
N LYS A 293 -65.78 -24.28 -19.05
CA LYS A 293 -66.81 -23.45 -18.44
C LYS A 293 -67.88 -24.35 -17.80
N THR A 294 -68.21 -24.11 -16.55
CA THR A 294 -69.60 -24.20 -16.06
C THR A 294 -69.79 -23.20 -14.93
N ALA A 295 -70.84 -22.40 -15.08
CA ALA A 295 -71.20 -21.28 -14.22
C ALA A 295 -71.95 -21.74 -12.96
N ALA A 296 -71.81 -20.98 -11.87
CA ALA A 296 -72.88 -20.77 -10.90
C ALA A 296 -72.71 -19.38 -10.26
N MET A 297 -73.82 -18.64 -10.24
CA MET A 297 -73.96 -17.27 -9.74
C MET A 297 -73.98 -17.23 -8.21
N ALA A 298 -73.37 -16.20 -7.62
CA ALA A 298 -73.82 -15.64 -6.34
C ALA A 298 -73.51 -14.13 -6.29
N THR A 299 -74.56 -13.38 -5.97
CA THR A 299 -74.68 -11.93 -5.88
C THR A 299 -74.15 -11.33 -4.56
N VAL A 300 -73.33 -10.26 -4.65
CA VAL A 300 -73.45 -8.90 -4.03
C VAL A 300 -73.58 -8.80 -2.47
N PRO A 301 -72.95 -7.85 -1.73
CA PRO A 301 -72.78 -6.44 -2.09
C PRO A 301 -71.43 -5.74 -1.86
N ALA A 302 -71.34 -4.63 -2.59
CA ALA A 302 -70.37 -3.55 -2.48
C ALA A 302 -70.58 -2.70 -1.23
N MET A 303 -69.49 -2.24 -0.62
CA MET A 303 -69.45 -0.99 0.13
C MET A 303 -68.56 0.01 -0.60
N ILE A 304 -69.19 1.09 -1.02
CA ILE A 304 -68.55 2.35 -1.41
C ILE A 304 -68.48 3.20 -0.15
N GLN A 305 -67.30 3.71 0.19
CA GLN A 305 -67.20 4.93 1.00
C GLN A 305 -66.13 5.86 0.41
N THR A 306 -66.58 7.10 0.24
CA THR A 306 -65.96 8.19 -0.51
C THR A 306 -65.35 9.25 0.40
N SER A 307 -64.22 9.83 -0.06
CA SER A 307 -63.67 11.17 0.25
C SER A 307 -63.12 11.40 1.67
N ARG A 308 -62.06 12.17 1.92
CA ARG A 308 -61.64 13.48 1.38
C ARG A 308 -60.10 13.63 1.43
N LYS A 309 -59.47 14.14 0.38
CA LYS A 309 -58.79 15.46 0.28
C LYS A 309 -57.97 15.92 1.51
N GLY A 310 -56.66 16.03 1.32
CA GLY A 310 -55.73 16.79 2.16
C GLY A 310 -54.44 17.06 1.38
N ASP A 311 -54.05 18.34 1.34
CA ASP A 311 -53.07 18.97 0.46
C ASP A 311 -51.62 18.46 0.52
N ILE A 312 -50.97 18.65 -0.62
CA ILE A 312 -49.53 18.53 -0.87
C ILE A 312 -48.92 19.93 -0.72
N SER A 313 -48.11 20.16 0.31
CA SER A 313 -47.22 21.32 0.37
C SER A 313 -46.03 21.11 1.31
N ALA A 314 -44.86 21.46 0.78
CA ALA A 314 -43.65 21.93 1.46
C ALA A 314 -42.78 20.90 2.21
N LEU A 315 -41.72 20.44 1.50
CA LEU A 315 -40.50 19.88 2.07
C LEU A 315 -39.35 20.85 1.77
N TRP A 316 -39.01 21.68 2.74
CA TRP A 316 -37.73 22.37 2.89
C TRP A 316 -37.51 22.58 4.38
N TRP A 317 -36.43 22.00 4.94
CA TRP A 317 -35.45 22.68 5.80
C TRP A 317 -34.26 21.77 6.13
N ASN A 318 -33.09 22.44 6.09
CA ASN A 318 -31.72 22.10 6.47
C ASN A 318 -31.58 21.25 7.75
N MET A 319 -30.64 20.29 7.82
CA MET A 319 -29.19 20.45 8.02
C MET A 319 -28.86 21.09 9.38
N HIS A 320 -28.45 20.27 10.37
CA HIS A 320 -27.22 20.41 11.17
C HIS A 320 -27.10 19.33 12.26
N ALA A 321 -25.87 18.80 12.38
CA ALA A 321 -25.21 18.21 13.55
C ALA A 321 -25.83 16.99 14.25
N ASP A 322 -25.10 15.87 14.27
CA ASP A 322 -24.43 15.47 15.52
C ASP A 322 -23.35 14.41 15.30
N ALA A 323 -22.14 14.77 15.71
CA ALA A 323 -20.99 13.90 15.84
C ALA A 323 -21.11 13.14 17.16
N ARG A 324 -21.47 11.85 17.12
CA ARG A 324 -21.23 10.82 18.14
C ARG A 324 -21.81 9.49 17.67
N ALA A 325 -21.08 8.75 16.84
CA ALA A 325 -21.39 7.36 16.52
C ALA A 325 -20.17 6.62 15.95
N GLN A 326 -19.06 6.56 16.70
CA GLN A 326 -17.90 5.71 16.34
C GLN A 326 -17.21 5.03 17.53
N ASP A 327 -17.89 4.81 18.66
CA ASP A 327 -17.35 4.00 19.77
C ASP A 327 -18.34 2.89 20.16
N ALA A 328 -18.34 1.79 19.40
CA ALA A 328 -18.95 0.52 19.81
C ALA A 328 -18.52 -0.66 18.91
N ALA A 329 -17.21 -0.95 18.83
CA ALA A 329 -16.72 -2.19 18.21
C ALA A 329 -15.34 -2.65 18.74
N ALA A 330 -15.06 -2.46 20.04
CA ALA A 330 -13.81 -2.88 20.68
C ALA A 330 -14.01 -3.66 21.99
N ALA A 331 -15.17 -4.30 22.17
CA ALA A 331 -15.48 -5.06 23.37
C ALA A 331 -16.20 -6.36 23.03
N LEU A 332 -15.55 -7.26 22.29
CA LEU A 332 -15.89 -8.69 22.18
C LEU A 332 -14.69 -9.39 21.54
N LEU A 333 -13.78 -9.90 22.38
CA LEU A 333 -12.83 -11.03 22.18
C LEU A 333 -11.60 -10.85 23.10
N SER A 334 -11.83 -10.91 24.41
CA SER A 334 -10.80 -11.20 25.41
C SER A 334 -11.32 -12.33 26.28
N LEU A 335 -10.94 -13.57 25.95
CA LEU A 335 -11.08 -14.76 26.82
C LEU A 335 -10.23 -15.91 26.24
N SER A 336 -8.92 -15.90 26.55
CA SER A 336 -8.21 -17.09 27.07
C SER A 336 -6.77 -16.69 27.44
N ALA A 337 -6.56 -16.34 28.71
CA ALA A 337 -5.23 -16.32 29.30
C ALA A 337 -4.99 -17.70 29.94
N ALA A 338 -4.00 -18.43 29.43
CA ALA A 338 -3.41 -19.58 30.11
C ALA A 338 -1.98 -19.22 30.49
N SER A 339 -1.69 -19.45 31.77
CA SER A 339 -0.57 -19.00 32.56
C SER A 339 0.77 -19.59 32.11
N PHE A 340 1.81 -18.76 32.04
CA PHE A 340 3.20 -19.18 32.26
C PHE A 340 3.93 -18.09 33.05
N GLN A 341 4.17 -18.37 34.32
CA GLN A 341 5.09 -17.59 35.17
C GLN A 341 6.52 -17.96 34.80
N PHE A 342 7.36 -16.96 34.55
CA PHE A 342 8.81 -17.10 34.62
C PHE A 342 9.35 -16.20 35.72
N SER A 343 10.12 -16.83 36.60
CA SER A 343 10.80 -16.26 37.77
C SER A 343 11.89 -15.28 37.32
N GLU A 344 11.93 -14.11 37.94
CA GLU A 344 13.10 -13.23 37.91
C GLU A 344 14.16 -13.80 38.85
N ASP A 345 15.29 -14.24 38.31
CA ASP A 345 16.52 -14.43 39.06
C ASP A 345 17.68 -13.80 38.26
N GLU A 346 18.11 -12.62 38.69
CA GLU A 346 19.43 -12.06 38.38
C GLU A 346 20.51 -12.87 39.10
N PRO A 347 21.68 -13.06 38.45
CA PRO A 347 22.93 -13.11 39.19
C PRO A 347 23.84 -11.94 38.79
N LYS A 348 24.15 -11.12 39.79
CA LYS A 348 25.32 -10.24 39.81
C LYS A 348 26.59 -11.06 39.64
N SER A 349 27.52 -10.58 38.81
CA SER A 349 28.94 -10.94 38.94
C SER A 349 29.86 -9.73 38.61
N PRO A 350 30.94 -9.51 39.38
CA PRO A 350 31.84 -8.36 39.27
C PRO A 350 33.03 -8.64 38.32
N TYR A 351 33.99 -7.69 38.23
CA TYR A 351 35.21 -7.63 37.40
C TYR A 351 34.96 -6.98 36.02
N LEU A 352 35.57 -5.86 35.61
CA LEU A 352 36.93 -5.34 35.81
C LEU A 352 36.99 -3.81 35.82
N LYS A 353 37.83 -3.27 36.72
CA LYS A 353 38.48 -1.95 36.63
C LYS A 353 39.58 -2.00 35.55
N ALA A 354 39.77 -0.89 34.81
CA ALA A 354 40.96 -0.02 34.87
C ALA A 354 41.34 0.62 33.52
N ALA A 355 41.95 1.80 33.65
CA ALA A 355 42.66 2.63 32.67
C ALA A 355 41.76 3.47 31.73
N SER A 356 41.93 4.78 31.57
CA SER A 356 43.08 5.65 31.87
C SER A 356 42.61 7.10 32.02
N ALA A 357 43.23 7.80 32.97
CA ALA A 357 43.26 9.26 33.02
C ALA A 357 44.38 9.77 32.11
N LEU A 358 44.23 10.98 31.56
CA LEU A 358 45.20 12.09 31.58
C LEU A 358 44.54 13.34 30.93
N PRO A 359 45.03 14.57 31.21
CA PRO A 359 44.18 15.73 31.47
C PRO A 359 44.24 16.82 30.40
N ARG A 360 43.43 17.86 30.64
CA ARG A 360 43.47 19.18 30.01
C ARG A 360 44.83 19.85 30.26
N GLU A 361 45.47 20.31 29.20
CA GLU A 361 45.74 21.73 28.88
C GLU A 361 45.63 21.92 27.36
#